data_AF-A0A7X4GQI0-F1
#
_entry.id   AF-A0A7X4GQI0-F1
#
_cell.length_a   1.000
_cell.length_b   1.000
_cell.length_c   1.000
_cell.angle_alpha   90.00
_cell.angle_beta   90.00
_cell.angle_gamma   90.00
#
_symmetry.space_group_name_H-M   'P 1'
#
loop_
_entity.id
_entity.type
_entity.pdbx_description
1 polymer ?
#
loop_
_entity_poly.entity_id
_entity_poly.type
_entity_poly.pdbx_seq_one_letter_code
_entity_poly.pdbx_strand_id
1 'polypeptide(L)'
;MQIARDINQQLGPVISEADATTIRRQLSKMHGLVGLHLAMEDQSLYPSMLKSTDQEARSLAQNYMKEMGDLASAFERYMNSWKNGGAISANAAEFTEQSKGIFNALSKRIHRENTLLYPVADALL
;
A
#
# COMPACT_ATOMS: atom_id res chain seq x y z
N MET A 1 -5.61 3.32 7.49
CA MET A 1 -6.05 1.92 7.69
C MET A 1 -5.74 1.46 9.12
N GLN A 2 -6.60 0.68 9.77
CA GLN A 2 -6.38 0.22 11.16
C GLN A 2 -5.15 -0.69 11.28
N ILE A 3 -4.98 -1.65 10.36
CA ILE A 3 -3.87 -2.63 10.40
C ILE A 3 -2.50 -1.95 10.39
N ALA A 4 -2.31 -0.93 9.54
CA ALA A 4 -1.05 -0.20 9.48
C ALA A 4 -0.76 0.58 10.78
N ARG A 5 -1.80 1.06 11.48
CA ARG A 5 -1.64 1.69 12.80
C ARG A 5 -1.24 0.66 13.85
N ASP A 6 -1.89 -0.50 13.86
CA ASP A 6 -1.61 -1.58 14.81
C ASP A 6 -0.16 -2.06 14.66
N ILE A 7 0.31 -2.28 13.42
CA ILE A 7 1.71 -2.67 13.18
C ILE A 7 2.65 -1.55 13.64
N ASN A 8 2.37 -0.29 13.30
CA ASN A 8 3.23 0.85 13.69
C ASN A 8 3.42 0.98 15.21
N GLN A 9 2.41 0.62 16.02
CA GLN A 9 2.52 0.63 17.48
C GLN A 9 3.45 -0.47 18.04
N GLN A 10 3.72 -1.50 17.24
CA GLN A 10 4.56 -2.63 17.61
C GLN A 10 5.99 -2.53 17.03
N LEU A 11 6.26 -1.51 16.21
CA LEU A 11 7.59 -1.29 15.64
C LEU A 11 8.56 -0.74 16.68
N GLY A 12 9.82 -1.17 16.58
CA GLY A 12 10.87 -0.76 17.51
C GLY A 12 12.21 -1.39 17.17
N PRO A 13 13.29 -0.99 17.88
CA PRO A 13 14.62 -1.55 17.67
C PRO A 13 14.73 -3.02 18.08
N VAL A 14 13.77 -3.52 18.86
CA VAL A 14 13.65 -4.92 19.28
C VAL A 14 12.18 -5.32 19.17
N ILE A 15 11.92 -6.50 18.57
CA ILE A 15 10.59 -7.07 18.42
C ILE A 15 10.67 -8.53 18.87
N SER A 16 9.78 -8.93 19.78
CA SER A 16 9.73 -10.33 20.25
C SER A 16 9.29 -11.27 19.12
N GLU A 17 9.64 -12.55 19.17
CA GLU A 17 9.22 -13.51 18.14
C GLU A 17 7.69 -13.67 18.05
N ALA A 18 7.00 -13.55 19.19
CA ALA A 18 5.54 -13.58 19.27
C ALA A 18 4.91 -12.34 18.58
N ASP A 19 5.45 -11.16 18.86
CA ASP A 19 5.01 -9.92 18.20
C ASP A 19 5.34 -9.94 16.72
N ALA A 20 6.54 -10.38 16.34
CA ALA A 20 6.97 -10.52 14.96
C ALA A 20 6.05 -11.46 14.16
N THR A 21 5.62 -12.57 14.77
CA THR A 21 4.64 -13.50 14.16
C THR A 21 3.27 -12.83 13.99
N THR A 22 2.85 -12.02 14.95
CA THR A 22 1.60 -11.24 14.88
C THR A 22 1.66 -10.17 13.79
N ILE A 23 2.75 -9.39 13.75
CA ILE A 23 3.04 -8.40 12.71
C ILE A 23 3.04 -9.06 11.34
N ARG A 24 3.69 -10.23 11.18
CA ARG A 24 3.72 -10.94 9.90
C ARG A 24 2.33 -11.31 9.40
N ARG A 25 1.45 -11.78 10.30
CA ARG A 25 0.05 -12.10 9.98
C ARG A 25 -0.74 -10.86 9.59
N GLN A 26 -0.55 -9.75 10.30
CA GLN A 26 -1.16 -8.47 9.97
C GLN A 26 -0.68 -7.94 8.62
N LEU A 27 0.62 -8.07 8.30
CA LEU A 27 1.19 -7.73 7.01
C LEU A 27 0.57 -8.54 5.87
N SER A 28 0.39 -9.87 6.03
CA SER A 28 -0.33 -10.68 5.02
C SER A 28 -1.74 -10.16 4.77
N LYS A 29 -2.47 -9.82 5.84
CA LYS A 29 -3.84 -9.28 5.70
C LYS A 29 -3.84 -7.93 4.98
N MET A 30 -2.91 -7.05 5.33
CA MET A 30 -2.77 -5.75 4.67
C MET A 30 -2.41 -5.90 3.20
N HIS A 31 -1.50 -6.82 2.87
CA HIS A 31 -1.09 -7.14 1.51
C HIS A 31 -2.27 -7.58 0.64
N GLY A 32 -3.11 -8.51 1.12
CA GLY A 32 -4.32 -8.92 0.41
C GLY A 32 -5.32 -7.78 0.20
N LEU A 33 -5.50 -6.89 1.18
CA LEU A 33 -6.39 -5.72 1.06
C LEU A 33 -5.87 -4.70 0.03
N VAL A 34 -4.56 -4.41 0.05
CA VAL A 34 -3.93 -3.51 -0.93
C VAL A 34 -4.03 -4.10 -2.34
N GLY A 35 -3.78 -5.41 -2.48
CA GLY A 35 -3.90 -6.11 -3.76
C GLY A 35 -5.31 -6.09 -4.32
N LEU A 36 -6.34 -6.32 -3.48
CA LEU A 36 -7.74 -6.22 -3.90
C LEU A 36 -8.10 -4.80 -4.36
N HIS A 37 -7.70 -3.80 -3.58
CA HIS A 37 -7.92 -2.40 -3.93
C HIS A 37 -7.28 -2.04 -5.28
N LEU A 38 -6.01 -2.41 -5.50
CA LEU A 38 -5.32 -2.19 -6.77
C LEU A 38 -6.05 -2.88 -7.93
N ALA A 39 -6.45 -4.14 -7.76
CA ALA A 39 -7.18 -4.86 -8.79
C ALA A 39 -8.51 -4.18 -9.18
N MET A 40 -9.22 -3.60 -8.21
CA MET A 40 -10.44 -2.83 -8.49
C MET A 40 -10.15 -1.56 -9.31
N GLU A 41 -9.07 -0.84 -8.98
CA GLU A 41 -8.69 0.35 -9.73
C GLU A 41 -8.27 0.00 -11.18
N ASP A 42 -7.46 -1.03 -11.35
CA ASP A 42 -6.98 -1.50 -12.67
C ASP A 42 -8.09 -2.02 -13.57
N GLN A 43 -9.09 -2.70 -13.00
CA GLN A 43 -10.16 -3.33 -13.78
C GLN A 43 -11.33 -2.39 -14.07
N SER A 44 -11.52 -1.34 -13.27
CA SER A 44 -12.71 -0.50 -13.34
C SER A 44 -12.40 0.99 -13.37
N LEU A 45 -11.75 1.52 -12.34
CA LEU A 45 -11.56 2.96 -12.16
C LEU A 45 -10.70 3.59 -13.26
N TYR A 46 -9.49 3.07 -13.48
CA TYR A 46 -8.63 3.64 -14.51
C TYR A 46 -9.21 3.47 -15.91
N PRO A 47 -9.75 2.29 -16.31
CA PRO A 47 -10.42 2.15 -17.59
C PRO A 47 -11.58 3.11 -17.83
N SER A 48 -12.38 3.45 -16.81
CA SER A 48 -13.50 4.39 -16.98
C SER A 48 -12.99 5.82 -17.20
N MET A 49 -12.02 6.27 -16.40
CA MET A 49 -11.41 7.59 -16.53
C MET A 49 -10.69 7.75 -17.88
N LEU A 50 -9.99 6.70 -18.34
CA LEU A 50 -9.29 6.70 -19.63
C LEU A 50 -10.22 6.84 -20.84
N LYS A 51 -11.46 6.35 -20.74
CA LYS A 51 -12.48 6.43 -21.80
C LYS A 51 -13.23 7.77 -21.82
N SER A 52 -13.09 8.59 -20.78
CA SER A 52 -13.77 9.88 -20.70
C SER A 52 -13.21 10.89 -21.70
N THR A 53 -14.03 11.88 -22.08
CA THR A 53 -13.59 13.02 -22.90
C THR A 53 -12.79 14.05 -22.10
N ASP A 54 -12.82 13.98 -20.77
CA ASP A 54 -12.08 14.84 -19.86
C ASP A 54 -10.57 14.56 -19.92
N GLN A 55 -9.78 15.58 -20.26
CA GLN A 55 -8.32 15.43 -20.38
C GLN A 55 -7.64 15.23 -19.04
N GLU A 56 -8.10 15.91 -17.99
CA GLU A 56 -7.55 15.80 -16.65
C GLU A 56 -7.74 14.38 -16.11
N ALA A 57 -8.94 13.82 -16.26
CA ALA A 57 -9.23 12.45 -15.86
C ALA A 57 -8.31 11.42 -16.52
N ARG A 58 -8.10 11.52 -17.85
CA ARG A 58 -7.19 10.62 -18.57
C ARG A 58 -5.75 10.74 -18.08
N SER A 59 -5.26 11.97 -17.91
CA SER A 59 -3.89 12.21 -17.43
C SER A 59 -3.70 11.72 -15.99
N LEU A 60 -4.68 11.93 -15.12
CA LEU A 60 -4.63 11.50 -13.73
C LEU A 60 -4.62 9.96 -13.65
N ALA A 61 -5.48 9.28 -14.39
CA ALA A 61 -5.49 7.82 -14.45
C ALA A 61 -4.14 7.24 -14.90
N GLN A 62 -3.54 7.76 -15.97
CA GLN A 62 -2.23 7.30 -16.45
C GLN A 62 -1.12 7.47 -15.40
N ASN A 63 -1.09 8.63 -14.73
CA ASN A 63 -0.09 8.91 -13.71
C ASN A 63 -0.25 7.99 -12.49
N TYR A 64 -1.49 7.80 -12.02
CA TYR A 64 -1.76 6.97 -10.83
C TYR A 64 -1.53 5.48 -11.11
N MET A 65 -1.87 4.99 -12.31
CA MET A 65 -1.54 3.62 -12.74
C MET A 65 -0.02 3.36 -12.65
N LYS A 66 0.79 4.27 -13.21
CA LYS A 66 2.25 4.13 -13.19
C LYS A 66 2.81 4.20 -11.77
N GLU A 67 2.44 5.24 -11.01
CA GLU A 67 2.89 5.40 -9.62
C GLU A 67 2.50 4.18 -8.76
N MET A 68 1.35 3.55 -9.02
CA MET A 68 0.89 2.40 -8.24
C MET A 68 1.68 1.14 -8.57
N GLY A 69 2.00 0.92 -9.84
CA GLY A 69 2.82 -0.21 -10.26
C GLY A 69 4.19 -0.22 -9.58
N ASP A 70 4.81 0.95 -9.45
CA ASP A 70 6.10 1.10 -8.76
C ASP A 70 5.98 0.82 -7.25
N LEU A 71 4.93 1.35 -6.60
CA LEU A 71 4.69 1.14 -5.17
C LEU A 71 4.29 -0.31 -4.85
N ALA A 72 3.44 -0.92 -5.67
CA ALA A 72 3.06 -2.32 -5.55
C ALA A 72 4.29 -3.22 -5.67
N SER A 73 5.15 -2.96 -6.66
CA SER A 73 6.41 -3.69 -6.83
C SER A 73 7.34 -3.54 -5.63
N ALA A 74 7.44 -2.34 -5.04
CA ALA A 74 8.21 -2.11 -3.82
C ALA A 74 7.62 -2.87 -2.62
N PHE A 75 6.30 -2.89 -2.49
CA PHE A 75 5.62 -3.59 -1.41
C PHE A 75 5.75 -5.12 -1.55
N GLU A 76 5.68 -5.66 -2.76
CA GLU A 76 5.95 -7.08 -3.03
C GLU A 76 7.38 -7.48 -2.63
N ARG A 77 8.38 -6.67 -3.01
CA ARG A 77 9.77 -6.93 -2.58
C ARG A 77 9.90 -6.90 -1.07
N TYR A 78 9.29 -5.92 -0.41
CA TYR A 78 9.27 -5.84 1.05
C TYR A 78 8.62 -7.09 1.68
N MET A 79 7.47 -7.55 1.18
CA MET A 79 6.81 -8.77 1.68
C MET A 79 7.68 -10.02 1.49
N ASN A 80 8.46 -10.06 0.41
CA ASN A 80 9.41 -11.15 0.13
C ASN A 80 10.66 -11.12 1.03
N SER A 81 11.07 -9.96 1.54
CA SER A 81 12.17 -9.85 2.51
C SER A 81 11.77 -10.35 3.90
N TRP A 82 10.50 -10.15 4.30
CA TRP A 82 10.01 -10.43 5.65
C TRP A 82 9.06 -11.63 5.69
N LYS A 83 9.56 -12.83 5.33
CA LYS A 83 8.72 -14.01 5.07
C LYS A 83 8.08 -14.63 6.32
N ASN A 84 8.70 -14.51 7.49
CA ASN A 84 8.22 -15.11 8.74
C ASN A 84 8.62 -14.26 9.96
N GLY A 85 8.11 -14.62 11.15
CA GLY A 85 8.38 -13.90 12.39
C GLY A 85 9.87 -13.90 12.77
N GLY A 86 10.59 -15.01 12.55
CA GLY A 86 12.02 -15.11 12.86
C GLY A 86 12.89 -14.13 12.07
N ALA A 87 12.59 -13.91 10.78
CA ALA A 87 13.29 -12.92 9.97
C ALA A 87 13.11 -11.49 10.53
N ILE A 88 11.88 -11.18 10.95
CA ILE A 88 11.51 -9.87 11.52
C ILE A 88 12.18 -9.65 12.89
N SER A 89 12.08 -10.61 13.81
CA SER A 89 12.65 -10.45 15.16
C SER A 89 14.19 -10.36 15.12
N ALA A 90 14.84 -11.13 14.24
CA ALA A 90 16.29 -11.10 14.08
C ALA A 90 16.82 -9.76 13.53
N ASN A 91 16.02 -9.01 12.77
CA ASN A 91 16.42 -7.76 12.12
C ASN A 91 15.42 -6.62 12.40
N ALA A 92 14.95 -6.54 13.64
CA ALA A 92 13.84 -5.66 14.04
C ALA A 92 14.04 -4.17 13.68
N ALA A 93 15.27 -3.66 13.80
CA ALA A 93 15.59 -2.27 13.47
C ALA A 93 15.44 -1.99 11.96
N GLU A 94 16.01 -2.84 11.11
CA GLU A 94 15.91 -2.73 9.65
C GLU A 94 14.46 -2.90 9.19
N PHE A 95 13.78 -3.91 9.72
CA PHE A 95 12.35 -4.13 9.47
C PHE A 95 11.55 -2.86 9.79
N THR A 96 11.76 -2.28 10.98
CA THR A 96 11.06 -1.07 11.42
C THR A 96 11.28 0.12 10.49
N GLU A 97 12.51 0.34 10.04
CA GLU A 97 12.82 1.42 9.09
C GLU A 97 12.09 1.22 7.75
N GLN A 98 12.19 0.02 7.18
CA GLN A 98 11.53 -0.32 5.93
C GLN A 98 10.00 -0.25 6.03
N SER A 99 9.42 -0.77 7.12
CA SER A 99 7.98 -0.70 7.39
C SER A 99 7.49 0.74 7.40
N LYS A 100 8.20 1.65 8.10
CA LYS A 100 7.84 3.08 8.14
C LYS A 100 7.86 3.70 6.74
N GLY A 101 8.88 3.37 5.93
CA GLY A 101 8.98 3.83 4.54
C GLY A 101 7.78 3.39 3.69
N ILE A 102 7.48 2.09 3.69
CA ILE A 102 6.37 1.51 2.92
C ILE A 102 5.02 2.08 3.39
N PHE A 103 4.77 2.13 4.70
CA PHE A 103 3.49 2.61 5.22
C PHE A 103 3.27 4.10 4.96
N ASN A 104 4.33 4.92 5.00
CA ASN A 104 4.27 6.31 4.62
C ASN A 104 3.92 6.48 3.13
N ALA A 105 4.56 5.70 2.26
CA ALA A 105 4.27 5.73 0.82
C ALA A 105 2.81 5.34 0.52
N LEU A 106 2.33 4.24 1.11
CA LEU A 106 0.93 3.81 1.00
C LEU A 106 -0.04 4.86 1.55
N SER A 107 0.26 5.46 2.70
CA SER A 107 -0.60 6.49 3.30
C SER A 107 -0.69 7.75 2.44
N LYS A 108 0.45 8.21 1.88
CA LYS A 108 0.48 9.36 0.97
C LYS A 108 -0.31 9.07 -0.31
N ARG A 109 -0.20 7.85 -0.82
CA ARG A 109 -0.90 7.40 -2.00
C ARG A 109 -2.42 7.42 -1.80
N ILE A 110 -2.90 6.74 -0.75
CA ILE A 110 -4.33 6.70 -0.39
C ILE A 110 -4.87 8.11 -0.13
N HIS A 111 -4.09 8.97 0.51
CA HIS A 111 -4.51 10.36 0.71
C HIS A 111 -4.73 11.09 -0.63
N ARG A 112 -3.77 10.99 -1.55
CA ARG A 112 -3.86 11.60 -2.89
C ARG A 112 -5.01 11.03 -3.71
N GLU A 113 -5.28 9.72 -3.62
CA GLU A 113 -6.45 9.11 -4.27
C GLU A 113 -7.76 9.74 -3.77
N ASN A 114 -7.93 9.83 -2.45
CA ASN A 114 -9.13 10.39 -1.84
C ASN A 114 -9.32 11.89 -2.14
N THR A 115 -8.24 12.66 -2.25
CA THR A 115 -8.33 14.11 -2.42
C THR A 115 -8.27 14.58 -3.87
N LEU A 116 -7.78 13.75 -4.79
CA LEU A 116 -7.56 14.12 -6.19
C LEU A 116 -8.17 13.13 -7.17
N LEU A 117 -7.85 11.84 -7.05
CA LEU A 117 -8.28 10.84 -8.03
C LEU A 117 -9.80 10.60 -7.98
N TYR A 118 -10.33 10.26 -6.82
CA TYR A 118 -11.76 9.93 -6.67
C TYR A 118 -12.69 11.10 -6.95
N PRO A 119 -12.40 12.34 -6.51
CA PRO A 119 -13.23 13.49 -6.87
C PRO A 119 -13.36 13.70 -8.39
N VAL A 120 -12.26 13.52 -9.13
CA VAL A 120 -12.29 13.63 -10.60
C VAL A 120 -13.04 12.45 -11.21
N ALA A 121 -12.85 11.24 -10.71
CA ALA A 121 -13.56 10.06 -11.20
C ALA A 121 -15.07 10.12 -10.95
N ASP A 122 -15.49 10.57 -9.76
CA ASP A 122 -16.90 10.69 -9.37
C ASP A 122 -17.63 11.75 -10.21
N ALA A 123 -16.92 12.79 -10.66
CA ALA A 123 -17.47 13.83 -11.54
C ALA A 123 -17.76 13.33 -12.98
N LEU A 124 -17.35 12.11 -13.33
CA LEU A 124 -17.61 11.49 -14.64
C LEU A 124 -18.88 10.62 -14.66
N LEU A 125 -19.50 10.37 -13.50
CA LEU A 125 -20.73 9.60 -13.34
C LEU A 125 -21.96 10.46 -13.63
#